data_AF-A0A194RB18-F1
#
_entry.id   AF-A0A194RB18-F1
#
_cell.length_a   1.000
_cell.length_b   1.000
_cell.length_c   1.000
_cell.angle_alpha   90.00
_cell.angle_beta   90.00
_cell.angle_gamma   90.00
#
_symmetry.space_group_name_H-M   'P 1'
#
loop_
_entity.id
_entity.type
_entity.pdbx_description
1 polymer ?
#
loop_
_entity_poly.entity_id
_entity_poly.type
_entity_poly.pdbx_seq_one_letter_code
_entity_poly.pdbx_strand_id
1 'polypeptide(L)'
;MDGCVLGVMIALLFRVCSQSVERREQARADLKGLEDTVAKELQTLHNLRKLFVQDLQARIKKSTNPEESAEEEGGSLAQKQKISFLENNLEQLTKVHKQLVRDNADLRCELPKLEKRLRATMERVKALETALKEAKEGAMRDRKRYQFEVDRIKEAVRAKNLARRGPQAQIAKPIRAGGGHLVSGGAPGVVRPAPAQDIKRKSIIVGGRDVWRQNQGAMRDRKRYQFEVDRIKEAVRAKNLARRGPQAQIAKPIRAGGGHLVSGGAPGVVRPAPAQDIKRKSIIVGGRDES
;
A
#
# COMPACT_ATOMS: atom_id res chain seq x y z
N MET A 1 129.28 -27.18 18.92
CA MET A 1 127.83 -27.52 19.02
C MET A 1 127.03 -26.86 17.89
N ASP A 2 127.70 -26.45 16.81
CA ASP A 2 127.23 -25.37 15.94
C ASP A 2 126.46 -25.87 14.71
N GLY A 3 126.66 -27.13 14.30
CA GLY A 3 125.93 -27.75 13.20
C GLY A 3 124.46 -28.04 13.52
N CYS A 4 124.13 -28.41 14.77
CA CYS A 4 122.75 -28.65 15.17
C CYS A 4 121.93 -27.35 15.20
N VAL A 5 122.53 -26.24 15.63
CA VAL A 5 121.86 -24.93 15.70
C VAL A 5 121.60 -24.38 14.28
N LEU A 6 122.56 -24.54 13.37
CA LEU A 6 122.41 -24.12 11.98
C LEU A 6 121.35 -24.95 11.25
N GLY A 7 121.28 -26.27 11.49
CA GLY A 7 120.25 -27.14 10.92
C GLY A 7 118.83 -26.77 11.39
N VAL A 8 118.67 -26.45 12.67
CA VAL A 8 117.37 -26.00 13.22
C VAL A 8 116.97 -24.64 12.63
N MET A 9 117.91 -23.69 12.47
CA MET A 9 117.63 -22.39 11.84
C MET A 9 117.21 -22.52 10.37
N ILE A 10 117.89 -23.36 9.58
CA ILE A 10 117.54 -23.60 8.17
C ILE A 10 116.15 -24.24 8.06
N ALA A 11 115.84 -25.23 8.92
CA ALA A 11 114.52 -25.85 8.95
C ALA A 11 113.41 -24.86 9.37
N LEU A 12 113.70 -23.97 10.32
CA LEU A 12 112.76 -22.93 10.77
C LEU A 12 112.51 -21.91 9.65
N LEU A 13 113.57 -21.44 8.97
CA LEU A 13 113.47 -20.52 7.83
C LEU A 13 112.71 -21.14 6.65
N PHE A 14 112.98 -22.41 6.32
CA PHE A 14 112.24 -23.12 5.27
C PHE A 14 110.76 -23.26 5.62
N ARG A 15 110.43 -23.59 6.88
CA ARG A 15 109.04 -23.70 7.34
C ARG A 15 108.30 -22.36 7.32
N VAL A 16 108.94 -21.27 7.76
CA VAL A 16 108.37 -19.92 7.71
C VAL A 16 108.19 -19.44 6.27
N CYS A 17 109.17 -19.69 5.40
CA CYS A 17 109.09 -19.33 3.98
C CYS A 17 107.99 -20.13 3.27
N SER A 18 107.91 -21.44 3.49
CA SER A 18 106.87 -22.31 2.94
C SER A 18 105.47 -21.88 3.39
N GLN A 19 105.28 -21.57 4.68
CA GLN A 19 104.00 -21.08 5.20
C GLN A 19 103.61 -19.71 4.63
N SER A 20 104.59 -18.82 4.39
CA SER A 20 104.36 -17.53 3.72
C SER A 20 103.91 -17.71 2.26
N VAL A 21 104.51 -18.66 1.54
CA VAL A 21 104.13 -18.98 0.16
C VAL A 21 102.72 -19.58 0.12
N GLU A 22 102.43 -20.56 0.96
CA GLU A 22 101.12 -21.22 1.04
C GLU A 22 100.00 -20.23 1.40
N ARG A 23 100.24 -19.30 2.35
CA ARG A 23 99.29 -18.20 2.65
C ARG A 23 99.09 -17.26 1.48
N ARG A 24 100.14 -16.96 0.71
CA ARG A 24 100.04 -16.12 -0.50
C ARG A 24 99.26 -16.83 -1.62
N GLU A 25 99.46 -18.13 -1.79
CA GLU A 25 98.72 -18.93 -2.77
C GLU A 25 97.26 -19.09 -2.38
N GLN A 26 96.96 -19.30 -1.09
CA GLN A 26 95.60 -19.31 -0.57
C GLN A 26 94.89 -17.97 -0.82
N ALA A 27 95.53 -16.85 -0.48
CA ALA A 27 94.95 -15.52 -0.72
C ALA A 27 94.71 -15.25 -2.23
N ARG A 28 95.57 -15.76 -3.12
CA ARG A 28 95.37 -15.67 -4.57
C ARG A 28 94.20 -16.54 -5.05
N ALA A 29 94.06 -17.75 -4.51
CA ALA A 29 92.94 -18.63 -4.82
C ALA A 29 91.61 -18.05 -4.34
N ASP A 30 91.58 -17.46 -3.14
CA ASP A 30 90.39 -16.82 -2.57
C ASP A 30 89.98 -15.57 -3.38
N LEU A 31 90.94 -14.73 -3.77
CA LEU A 31 90.67 -13.58 -4.64
C LEU A 31 90.14 -14.01 -6.01
N LYS A 32 90.72 -15.06 -6.61
CA LYS A 32 90.23 -15.61 -7.87
C LYS A 32 88.81 -16.18 -7.74
N GLY A 33 88.51 -16.87 -6.64
CA GLY A 33 87.16 -17.37 -6.37
C GLY A 33 86.14 -16.24 -6.19
N LEU A 34 86.55 -15.13 -5.60
CA LEU A 34 85.73 -13.92 -5.47
C LEU A 34 85.50 -13.26 -6.83
N GLU A 35 86.53 -13.12 -7.67
CA GLU A 35 86.43 -12.60 -9.03
C GLU A 35 85.43 -13.42 -9.88
N ASP A 36 85.53 -14.75 -9.82
CA ASP A 36 84.60 -15.67 -10.51
C ASP A 36 83.16 -15.52 -10.02
N THR A 37 82.97 -15.26 -8.73
CA THR A 37 81.64 -15.02 -8.14
C THR A 37 81.06 -13.69 -8.61
N VAL A 38 81.86 -12.62 -8.57
CA VAL A 38 81.46 -11.29 -9.06
C VAL A 38 81.10 -11.33 -10.54
N ALA A 39 81.86 -12.06 -11.36
CA ALA A 39 81.55 -12.24 -12.77
C ALA A 39 80.18 -12.92 -13.00
N LYS A 40 79.85 -13.93 -12.20
CA LYS A 40 78.53 -14.62 -12.28
C LYS A 40 77.37 -13.73 -11.86
N GLU A 41 77.52 -12.95 -10.80
CA GLU A 41 76.50 -12.00 -10.35
C GLU A 41 76.27 -10.89 -11.38
N LEU A 42 77.35 -10.34 -11.95
CA LEU A 42 77.25 -9.35 -13.03
C LEU A 42 76.53 -9.91 -14.26
N GLN A 43 76.83 -11.16 -14.65
CA GLN A 43 76.14 -11.80 -15.76
C GLN A 43 74.65 -12.01 -15.45
N THR A 44 74.31 -12.39 -14.22
CA THR A 44 72.93 -12.56 -13.77
C THR A 44 72.16 -11.24 -13.79
N LEU A 45 72.76 -10.16 -13.29
CA LEU A 45 72.19 -8.81 -13.37
C LEU A 45 72.00 -8.36 -14.81
N HIS A 46 72.95 -8.67 -15.71
CA HIS A 46 72.81 -8.37 -17.12
C HIS A 46 71.61 -9.11 -17.75
N ASN A 47 71.43 -10.39 -17.44
CA ASN A 47 70.31 -11.19 -17.92
C ASN A 47 68.96 -10.66 -17.40
N LEU A 48 68.87 -10.31 -16.11
CA LEU A 48 67.68 -9.72 -15.52
C LEU A 48 67.35 -8.36 -16.15
N ARG A 49 68.35 -7.49 -16.35
CA ARG A 49 68.17 -6.22 -17.06
C ARG A 49 67.63 -6.45 -18.47
N LYS A 50 68.16 -7.44 -19.20
CA LYS A 50 67.69 -7.77 -20.55
C LYS A 50 66.21 -8.18 -20.54
N LEU A 51 65.82 -9.07 -19.64
CA LEU A 51 64.42 -9.50 -19.50
C LEU A 51 63.50 -8.34 -19.11
N PHE A 52 63.92 -7.48 -18.19
CA PHE A 52 63.15 -6.31 -17.78
C PHE A 52 62.94 -5.32 -18.94
N VAL A 53 64.00 -5.02 -19.69
CA VAL A 53 63.89 -4.13 -20.86
C VAL A 53 63.01 -4.75 -21.94
N GLN A 54 63.10 -6.06 -22.15
CA GLN A 54 62.22 -6.76 -23.10
C GLN A 54 60.75 -6.71 -22.67
N ASP A 55 60.44 -6.99 -21.40
CA ASP A 55 59.07 -6.88 -20.87
C ASP A 55 58.54 -5.44 -20.97
N LEU A 56 59.37 -4.46 -20.63
CA LEU A 56 59.01 -3.04 -20.75
C LEU A 56 58.76 -2.66 -22.21
N GLN A 57 59.63 -3.07 -23.14
CA GLN A 57 59.44 -2.84 -24.57
C GLN A 57 58.19 -3.53 -25.10
N ALA A 58 57.87 -4.74 -24.63
CA ALA A 58 56.65 -5.46 -25.00
C ALA A 58 55.41 -4.72 -24.50
N ARG A 59 55.41 -4.25 -23.26
CA ARG A 59 54.31 -3.45 -22.68
C ARG A 59 54.13 -2.10 -23.37
N ILE A 60 55.23 -1.42 -23.72
CA ILE A 60 55.18 -0.15 -24.45
C ILE A 60 54.65 -0.38 -25.86
N LYS A 61 55.14 -1.39 -26.60
CA LYS A 61 54.60 -1.74 -27.91
C LYS A 61 53.11 -2.10 -27.85
N LYS A 62 52.70 -2.85 -26.81
CA LYS A 62 51.30 -3.22 -26.54
C LYS A 62 50.43 -2.01 -26.21
N SER A 63 50.95 -1.00 -25.51
CA SER A 63 50.20 0.22 -25.21
C SER A 63 50.15 1.22 -26.36
N THR A 64 51.16 1.24 -27.25
CA THR A 64 51.18 2.13 -28.42
C THR A 64 50.40 1.57 -29.62
N ASN A 65 50.20 0.25 -29.71
CA ASN A 65 49.38 -0.41 -30.74
C ASN A 65 48.16 -1.12 -30.10
N PRO A 66 47.12 -0.36 -29.70
CA PRO A 66 45.92 -0.94 -29.09
C PRO A 66 45.09 -1.81 -30.06
N GLU A 67 45.33 -1.72 -31.37
CA GLU A 67 44.58 -2.45 -32.41
C GLU A 67 44.87 -3.96 -32.42
N GLU A 68 46.10 -4.41 -32.10
CA GLU A 68 46.46 -5.85 -32.14
C GLU A 68 46.19 -6.61 -30.82
N SER A 69 46.05 -5.91 -29.69
CA SER A 69 45.72 -6.52 -28.39
C SER A 69 44.27 -6.37 -27.95
N ALA A 70 43.47 -5.58 -28.68
CA ALA A 70 42.03 -5.49 -28.44
C ALA A 70 41.30 -6.80 -28.75
N GLU A 71 41.88 -7.73 -29.52
CA GLU A 71 41.25 -9.03 -29.78
C GLU A 71 41.41 -10.02 -28.63
N GLU A 72 42.48 -9.93 -27.85
CA GLU A 72 42.73 -10.84 -26.71
C GLU A 72 42.30 -10.23 -25.36
N GLU A 73 42.35 -8.91 -25.21
CA GLU A 73 41.92 -8.19 -23.99
C GLU A 73 40.50 -7.59 -24.10
N GLY A 74 39.95 -7.49 -25.31
CA GLY A 74 38.53 -7.30 -25.56
C GLY A 74 37.81 -8.64 -25.42
N GLY A 75 37.73 -9.12 -24.18
CA GLY A 75 37.44 -10.50 -23.85
C GLY A 75 36.29 -11.13 -24.63
N SER A 76 36.41 -12.47 -24.80
CA SER A 76 35.50 -13.43 -25.44
C SER A 76 34.19 -12.86 -26.00
N LEU A 77 33.76 -13.29 -27.20
CA LEU A 77 32.44 -12.97 -27.76
C LEU A 77 31.29 -13.08 -26.73
N ALA A 78 31.38 -14.03 -25.79
CA ALA A 78 30.46 -14.18 -24.67
C ALA A 78 30.47 -12.99 -23.68
N GLN A 79 31.65 -12.44 -23.39
CA GLN A 79 31.81 -11.23 -22.59
C GLN A 79 31.25 -10.01 -23.31
N LYS A 80 31.47 -9.85 -24.63
CA LYS A 80 30.85 -8.76 -25.41
C LYS A 80 29.31 -8.83 -25.38
N GLN A 81 28.72 -10.01 -25.57
CA GLN A 81 27.27 -10.21 -25.45
C GLN A 81 26.76 -9.91 -24.03
N LYS A 82 27.51 -10.30 -23.01
CA LYS A 82 27.17 -10.02 -21.60
C LYS A 82 27.23 -8.54 -21.28
N ILE A 83 28.22 -7.81 -21.80
CA ILE A 83 28.33 -6.35 -21.67
C ILE A 83 27.09 -5.70 -22.31
N SER A 84 26.78 -6.05 -23.57
CA SER A 84 25.59 -5.51 -24.28
C SER A 84 24.27 -5.77 -23.53
N PHE A 85 24.11 -6.96 -22.94
CA PHE A 85 22.94 -7.27 -22.12
C PHE A 85 22.83 -6.37 -20.89
N LEU A 86 23.94 -6.14 -20.18
CA LEU A 86 23.96 -5.29 -18.98
C LEU A 86 23.74 -3.81 -19.34
N GLU A 87 24.29 -3.35 -20.47
CA GLU A 87 24.07 -1.99 -20.98
C GLU A 87 22.59 -1.74 -21.26
N ASN A 88 21.91 -2.67 -21.96
CA ASN A 88 20.48 -2.56 -22.22
C ASN A 88 19.66 -2.61 -20.92
N ASN A 89 20.03 -3.48 -19.98
CA ASN A 89 19.34 -3.53 -18.69
C ASN A 89 19.48 -2.22 -17.90
N LEU A 90 20.68 -1.64 -17.86
CA LEU A 90 20.93 -0.34 -17.25
C LEU A 90 20.13 0.77 -17.94
N GLU A 91 20.04 0.74 -19.27
CA GLU A 91 19.25 1.70 -20.03
C GLU A 91 17.74 1.60 -19.69
N GLN A 92 17.22 0.38 -19.63
CA GLN A 92 15.82 0.12 -19.26
C GLN A 92 15.52 0.57 -17.83
N LEU A 93 16.39 0.24 -16.88
CA LEU A 93 16.24 0.68 -15.49
C LEU A 93 16.25 2.21 -15.39
N THR A 94 17.12 2.87 -16.15
CA THR A 94 17.17 4.34 -16.23
C THR A 94 15.89 4.91 -16.82
N LYS A 95 15.32 4.29 -17.87
CA LYS A 95 14.03 4.70 -18.47
C LYS A 95 12.90 4.60 -17.45
N VAL A 96 12.79 3.46 -16.76
CA VAL A 96 11.77 3.26 -15.71
C VAL A 96 11.95 4.26 -14.57
N HIS A 97 13.19 4.49 -14.12
CA HIS A 97 13.47 5.48 -13.08
C HIS A 97 13.03 6.89 -13.49
N LYS A 98 13.39 7.34 -14.69
CA LYS A 98 12.96 8.64 -15.22
C LYS A 98 11.43 8.73 -15.34
N GLN A 99 10.77 7.64 -15.74
CA GLN A 99 9.31 7.60 -15.79
C GLN A 99 8.69 7.73 -14.40
N LEU A 100 9.13 6.93 -13.43
CA LEU A 100 8.62 6.97 -12.06
C LEU A 100 8.85 8.32 -11.40
N VAL A 101 9.98 8.99 -11.66
CA VAL A 101 10.25 10.34 -11.14
C VAL A 101 9.26 11.35 -11.72
N ARG A 102 8.95 11.27 -13.02
CA ARG A 102 7.93 12.12 -13.67
C ARG A 102 6.54 11.83 -13.12
N ASP A 103 6.12 10.57 -13.10
CA ASP A 103 4.82 10.16 -12.56
C ASP A 103 4.67 10.57 -11.09
N ASN A 104 5.74 10.47 -10.29
CA ASN A 104 5.72 10.91 -8.90
C ASN A 104 5.54 12.42 -8.78
N ALA A 105 6.17 13.21 -9.65
CA ALA A 105 5.97 14.66 -9.69
C ALA A 105 4.53 15.01 -10.09
N ASP A 106 3.97 14.32 -11.09
CA ASP A 106 2.59 14.53 -11.53
C ASP A 106 1.60 14.17 -10.42
N LEU A 107 1.76 13.02 -9.78
CA LEU A 107 0.92 12.60 -8.64
C LEU A 107 1.00 13.58 -7.48
N ARG A 108 2.19 14.11 -7.16
CA ARG A 108 2.37 15.16 -6.14
C ARG A 108 1.60 16.44 -6.51
N CYS A 109 1.46 16.76 -7.79
CA CYS A 109 0.68 17.90 -8.25
C CYS A 109 -0.82 17.61 -8.31
N GLU A 110 -1.23 16.38 -8.60
CA GLU A 110 -2.64 15.98 -8.69
C GLU A 110 -3.30 15.80 -7.33
N LEU A 111 -2.59 15.25 -6.36
CA LEU A 111 -3.09 15.02 -5.00
C LEU A 111 -3.75 16.27 -4.37
N PRO A 112 -3.10 17.46 -4.32
CA PRO A 112 -3.73 18.65 -3.75
C PRO A 112 -4.96 19.14 -4.56
N LYS A 113 -5.03 18.86 -5.86
CA LYS A 113 -6.20 19.20 -6.69
C LYS A 113 -7.39 18.32 -6.31
N LEU A 114 -7.16 17.00 -6.17
CA LEU A 114 -8.20 16.06 -5.74
C LEU A 114 -8.66 16.34 -4.33
N GLU A 115 -7.76 16.66 -3.40
CA GLU A 115 -8.13 17.06 -2.04
C GLU A 115 -8.99 18.33 -2.00
N LYS A 116 -8.64 19.36 -2.79
CA LYS A 116 -9.46 20.59 -2.89
C LYS A 116 -10.86 20.29 -3.42
N ARG A 117 -10.97 19.45 -4.44
CA ARG A 117 -12.27 19.00 -4.98
C ARG A 117 -13.07 18.23 -3.94
N LEU A 118 -12.43 17.34 -3.19
CA LEU A 118 -13.06 16.58 -2.12
C LEU A 118 -13.60 17.50 -1.02
N ARG A 119 -12.78 18.43 -0.53
CA ARG A 119 -13.19 19.44 0.46
C ARG A 119 -14.39 20.26 -0.03
N ALA A 120 -14.36 20.75 -1.28
CA ALA A 120 -15.49 21.48 -1.86
C ALA A 120 -16.77 20.62 -1.96
N THR A 121 -16.64 19.32 -2.29
CA THR A 121 -17.80 18.40 -2.31
C THR A 121 -18.35 18.13 -0.92
N MET A 122 -17.49 17.99 0.10
CA MET A 122 -17.89 17.79 1.48
C MET A 122 -18.65 19.01 2.01
N GLU A 123 -18.15 20.23 1.76
CA GLU A 123 -18.85 21.47 2.15
C GLU A 123 -20.21 21.60 1.45
N ARG A 124 -20.28 21.27 0.16
CA ARG A 124 -21.56 21.27 -0.57
C ARG A 124 -22.57 20.29 0.05
N VAL A 125 -22.12 19.07 0.39
CA VAL A 125 -22.98 18.07 1.03
C VAL A 125 -23.49 18.58 2.37
N LYS A 126 -22.61 19.14 3.20
CA LYS A 126 -22.98 19.74 4.50
C LYS A 126 -23.98 20.88 4.35
N ALA A 127 -23.82 21.74 3.34
CA ALA A 127 -24.76 22.81 3.03
C ALA A 127 -26.13 22.24 2.62
N LEU A 128 -26.16 21.20 1.77
CA LEU A 128 -27.39 20.54 1.34
C LEU A 128 -28.09 19.82 2.50
N GLU A 129 -27.35 19.14 3.38
CA GLU A 129 -27.89 18.52 4.59
C GLU A 129 -28.53 19.55 5.52
N THR A 130 -27.86 20.70 5.68
CA THR A 130 -28.37 21.82 6.47
C THR A 130 -29.66 22.38 5.86
N ALA A 131 -29.64 22.71 4.57
CA ALA A 131 -30.82 23.21 3.85
C ALA A 131 -31.99 22.22 3.89
N LEU A 132 -31.72 20.92 3.77
CA LEU A 132 -32.74 19.87 3.87
C LEU A 132 -33.35 19.81 5.27
N LYS A 133 -32.52 19.93 6.31
CA LYS A 133 -32.98 19.96 7.71
C LYS A 133 -33.85 21.18 7.95
N GLU A 134 -33.40 22.37 7.54
CA GLU A 134 -34.16 23.62 7.65
C GLU A 134 -35.47 23.59 6.87
N ALA A 135 -35.48 23.03 5.65
CA ALA A 135 -36.70 22.88 4.87
C ALA A 135 -37.72 21.95 5.55
N LYS A 136 -37.27 20.83 6.14
CA LYS A 136 -38.14 19.94 6.92
C LYS A 136 -38.69 20.62 8.17
N GLU A 137 -37.85 21.35 8.90
CA GLU A 137 -38.26 22.10 10.08
C GLU A 137 -39.21 23.25 9.73
N GLY A 138 -38.99 23.92 8.59
CA GLY A 138 -39.89 24.91 8.00
C GLY A 138 -41.26 24.33 7.71
N ALA A 139 -41.33 23.26 6.92
CA ALA A 139 -42.59 22.59 6.59
C ALA A 139 -43.35 22.09 7.82
N MET A 140 -42.65 21.58 8.84
CA MET A 140 -43.26 21.17 10.10
C MET A 140 -43.82 22.37 10.90
N ARG A 141 -43.12 23.52 10.91
CA ARG A 141 -43.60 24.76 11.52
C ARG A 141 -44.84 25.30 10.81
N ASP A 142 -44.84 25.29 9.48
CA ASP A 142 -45.97 25.75 8.67
C ASP A 142 -47.20 24.89 8.88
N ARG A 143 -47.03 23.56 8.89
CA ARG A 143 -48.12 22.63 9.23
C ARG A 143 -48.71 22.93 10.60
N LYS A 144 -47.87 23.23 11.61
CA LYS A 144 -48.33 23.58 12.96
C LYS A 144 -49.10 24.91 12.98
N ARG A 145 -48.62 25.94 12.26
CA ARG A 145 -49.31 27.23 12.12
C ARG A 145 -50.66 27.07 11.43
N TYR A 146 -50.69 26.35 10.31
CA TYR A 146 -51.93 26.06 9.59
C TYR A 146 -52.94 25.32 10.46
N GLN A 147 -52.50 24.28 11.19
CA GLN A 147 -53.37 23.54 12.09
C GLN A 147 -53.97 24.45 13.17
N PHE A 148 -53.15 25.30 13.80
CA PHE A 148 -53.61 26.26 14.80
C PHE A 148 -54.66 27.23 14.23
N GLU A 149 -54.42 27.76 13.04
CA GLU A 149 -55.35 28.68 12.37
C GLU A 149 -56.68 27.99 12.01
N VAL A 150 -56.62 26.76 11.50
CA VAL A 150 -57.80 25.93 11.23
C VAL A 150 -58.60 25.69 12.50
N ASP A 151 -57.96 25.36 13.62
CA ASP A 151 -58.65 25.11 14.88
C ASP A 151 -59.24 26.39 15.48
N ARG A 152 -58.54 27.53 15.37
CA ARG A 152 -59.06 28.86 15.70
C ARG A 152 -60.33 29.18 14.91
N ILE A 153 -60.32 28.93 13.61
CA ILE A 153 -61.48 29.13 12.73
C ILE A 153 -62.63 28.18 13.13
N LYS A 154 -62.36 26.89 13.34
CA LYS A 154 -63.38 25.93 13.80
C LYS A 154 -64.03 26.36 15.12
N GLU A 155 -63.25 26.88 16.06
CA GLU A 155 -63.76 27.41 17.33
C GLU A 155 -64.65 28.63 17.13
N ALA A 156 -64.21 29.59 16.31
CA ALA A 156 -65.01 30.77 15.98
C ALA A 156 -66.33 30.40 15.28
N VAL A 157 -66.30 29.45 14.34
CA VAL A 157 -67.50 28.93 13.66
C VAL A 157 -68.42 28.22 14.65
N ARG A 158 -67.89 27.39 15.55
CA ARG A 158 -68.69 26.72 16.59
C ARG A 158 -69.36 27.72 17.52
N ALA A 159 -68.63 28.75 17.96
CA ALA A 159 -69.16 29.82 18.80
C ALA A 159 -70.27 30.60 18.09
N LYS A 160 -70.08 30.96 16.81
CA LYS A 160 -71.12 31.61 16.00
C LYS A 160 -72.35 30.73 15.79
N ASN A 161 -72.16 29.44 15.51
CA ASN A 161 -73.28 28.50 15.37
C ASN A 161 -74.05 28.30 16.68
N LEU A 162 -73.36 28.30 17.81
CA LEU A 162 -73.98 28.22 19.13
C LEU A 162 -74.72 29.52 19.48
N ALA A 163 -74.17 30.68 19.14
CA ALA A 163 -74.82 31.98 19.32
C ALA A 163 -76.06 32.16 18.42
N ARG A 164 -76.06 31.56 17.21
CA ARG A 164 -77.21 31.60 16.29
C ARG A 164 -78.33 30.63 16.69
N ARG A 165 -78.00 29.59 17.46
CA ARG A 165 -78.95 28.72 18.13
C ARG A 165 -79.35 29.39 19.45
N GLY A 166 -80.14 30.46 19.38
CA GLY A 166 -80.71 31.10 20.56
C GLY A 166 -81.45 30.10 21.46
N PRO A 167 -81.79 30.45 22.72
CA PRO A 167 -82.42 29.53 23.67
C PRO A 167 -83.61 28.86 23.00
N GLN A 168 -83.48 27.58 22.68
CA GLN A 168 -84.54 26.83 22.02
C GLN A 168 -85.68 26.72 23.04
N ALA A 169 -86.68 27.58 22.93
CA ALA A 169 -87.90 27.47 23.71
C ALA A 169 -88.41 26.04 23.52
N GLN A 170 -88.50 25.28 24.62
CA GLN A 170 -89.19 24.02 24.64
C GLN A 170 -90.68 24.32 24.46
N ILE A 171 -91.10 24.51 23.20
CA ILE A 171 -92.51 24.58 22.84
C ILE A 171 -93.06 23.18 23.11
N ALA A 172 -93.81 23.06 24.20
CA ALA A 172 -94.62 21.89 24.49
C ALA A 172 -95.51 21.61 23.27
N LYS A 173 -95.43 20.38 22.74
CA LYS A 173 -96.23 19.95 21.58
C LYS A 173 -97.73 20.06 21.93
N PRO A 174 -98.60 20.59 21.05
CA PRO A 174 -100.04 20.48 21.23
C PRO A 174 -100.44 19.01 21.15
N ILE A 175 -101.25 18.57 22.12
CA ILE A 175 -101.86 17.25 22.15
C ILE A 175 -102.85 17.18 20.98
N ARG A 176 -102.50 16.46 19.91
CA ARG A 176 -103.46 16.06 18.89
C ARG A 176 -103.92 14.64 19.20
N ALA A 177 -105.16 14.53 19.66
CA ALA A 177 -105.89 13.28 19.73
C ALA A 177 -106.24 12.80 18.31
N GLY A 178 -106.10 11.48 18.08
CA GLY A 178 -106.83 10.74 17.05
C GLY A 178 -106.10 10.46 15.73
N GLY A 179 -106.03 9.18 15.36
CA GLY A 179 -105.89 8.70 13.98
C GLY A 179 -104.63 7.90 13.70
N GLY A 180 -104.71 6.57 13.82
CA GLY A 180 -103.59 5.66 13.54
C GLY A 180 -103.40 5.35 12.05
N HIS A 181 -102.16 5.06 11.66
CA HIS A 181 -101.84 3.95 10.76
C HIS A 181 -100.35 3.58 10.83
N LEU A 182 -100.07 2.38 10.35
CA LEU A 182 -98.92 1.49 10.51
C LEU A 182 -97.55 2.07 10.09
N VAL A 183 -96.49 1.60 10.76
CA VAL A 183 -95.36 0.82 10.20
C VAL A 183 -93.96 1.25 10.69
N SER A 184 -93.21 0.25 11.15
CA SER A 184 -91.75 0.11 11.19
C SER A 184 -90.89 1.04 12.06
N GLY A 185 -90.28 0.41 13.07
CA GLY A 185 -88.81 0.38 13.16
C GLY A 185 -88.15 1.41 14.08
N GLY A 186 -87.63 0.91 15.22
CA GLY A 186 -86.50 1.54 15.92
C GLY A 186 -86.80 1.87 17.39
N ALA A 187 -86.29 1.02 18.27
CA ALA A 187 -86.27 1.26 19.71
C ALA A 187 -85.56 2.59 20.07
N PRO A 188 -86.09 3.40 21.01
CA PRO A 188 -85.45 4.62 21.46
C PRO A 188 -84.43 4.33 22.57
N GLY A 189 -83.38 5.14 22.59
CA GLY A 189 -82.26 5.01 23.49
C GLY A 189 -82.58 5.25 24.97
N VAL A 190 -81.74 4.68 25.82
CA VAL A 190 -81.53 5.13 27.19
C VAL A 190 -80.17 5.84 27.23
N VAL A 191 -80.19 7.17 27.20
CA VAL A 191 -79.01 8.00 27.51
C VAL A 191 -79.28 8.70 28.83
N ARG A 192 -78.60 8.20 29.87
CA ARG A 192 -78.43 8.83 31.17
C ARG A 192 -77.48 10.03 31.02
N PRO A 193 -77.68 11.18 31.70
CA PRO A 193 -76.85 12.36 31.49
C PRO A 193 -75.44 12.13 32.04
N ALA A 194 -74.42 12.27 31.19
CA ALA A 194 -73.01 12.23 31.60
C ALA A 194 -72.55 13.64 32.04
N PRO A 195 -71.77 13.76 33.13
CA PRO A 195 -71.28 15.05 33.62
C PRO A 195 -70.17 15.62 32.72
N ALA A 196 -69.98 16.94 32.77
CA ALA A 196 -69.13 17.79 31.93
C ALA A 196 -67.61 17.47 31.88
N GLN A 197 -67.16 16.32 32.38
CA GLN A 197 -65.78 15.85 32.27
C GLN A 197 -65.47 15.16 30.92
N ASP A 198 -66.50 14.91 30.11
CA ASP A 198 -66.41 14.07 28.90
C ASP A 198 -65.83 14.79 27.67
N ILE A 199 -65.88 16.13 27.63
CA ILE A 199 -65.29 16.94 26.54
C ILE A 199 -63.76 16.97 26.66
N LYS A 200 -63.24 17.07 27.89
CA LYS A 200 -61.79 17.04 28.16
C LYS A 200 -61.21 15.65 27.90
N ARG A 201 -61.95 14.57 28.22
CA ARG A 201 -61.56 13.19 27.89
C ARG A 201 -61.57 12.91 26.38
N LYS A 202 -62.56 13.38 25.62
CA LYS A 202 -62.58 13.21 24.15
C LYS A 202 -61.42 13.94 23.45
N SER A 203 -61.06 15.14 23.91
CA SER A 203 -59.88 15.86 23.39
C SER A 203 -58.55 15.14 23.67
N ILE A 204 -58.40 14.55 24.85
CA ILE A 204 -57.20 13.77 25.23
C ILE A 204 -57.13 12.45 24.46
N ILE A 205 -58.28 11.79 24.21
CA ILE A 205 -58.35 10.53 23.46
C ILE A 205 -58.07 10.73 21.96
N VAL A 206 -58.56 11.83 21.36
CA VAL A 206 -58.28 12.16 19.95
C VAL A 206 -56.82 12.61 19.78
N GLY A 207 -56.33 13.54 20.60
CA GLY A 207 -54.92 13.97 20.57
C GLY A 207 -53.95 12.83 20.92
N GLY A 208 -54.33 11.93 21.82
CA GLY A 208 -53.58 10.72 22.15
C GLY A 208 -53.50 9.74 20.98
N ARG A 209 -54.58 9.53 20.21
CA ARG A 209 -54.58 8.68 19.00
C ARG A 209 -53.71 9.24 17.89
N ASP A 210 -53.70 10.56 17.70
CA ASP A 210 -52.89 11.19 16.67
C ASP A 210 -51.40 11.14 16.99
N VAL A 211 -51.03 11.36 18.26
CA VAL A 211 -49.66 11.15 18.76
C VAL A 211 -49.26 9.67 18.65
N TRP A 212 -50.13 8.73 19.02
CA TRP A 212 -49.84 7.28 18.89
C TRP A 212 -49.64 6.86 17.44
N ARG A 213 -50.46 7.38 16.51
CA ARG A 213 -50.34 7.14 15.07
C ARG A 213 -49.06 7.73 14.50
N GLN A 214 -48.67 8.92 14.95
CA GLN A 214 -47.42 9.57 14.57
C GLN A 214 -46.19 8.83 15.12
N ASN A 215 -46.25 8.35 16.37
CA ASN A 215 -45.19 7.53 16.98
C ASN A 215 -45.06 6.16 16.29
N GLN A 216 -46.17 5.56 15.85
CA GLN A 216 -46.12 4.36 15.02
C GLN A 216 -45.50 4.60 13.64
N GLY A 217 -45.79 5.75 13.01
CA GLY A 217 -45.14 6.16 11.76
C GLY A 217 -43.63 6.31 11.93
N ALA A 218 -43.20 7.05 12.96
CA ALA A 218 -41.79 7.25 13.29
C ALA A 218 -41.07 5.92 13.63
N MET A 219 -41.74 4.98 14.30
CA MET A 219 -41.18 3.66 14.59
C MET A 219 -41.03 2.80 13.32
N ARG A 220 -42.01 2.85 12.39
CA ARG A 220 -41.92 2.16 11.09
C ARG A 220 -40.79 2.73 10.24
N ASP A 221 -40.63 4.05 10.23
CA ASP A 221 -39.55 4.71 9.48
C ASP A 221 -38.19 4.48 10.12
N ARG A 222 -38.09 4.44 11.45
CA ARG A 222 -36.87 4.02 12.17
C ARG A 222 -36.52 2.57 11.84
N LYS A 223 -37.49 1.66 11.78
CA LYS A 223 -37.26 0.25 11.38
C LYS A 223 -36.83 0.13 9.91
N ARG A 224 -37.44 0.90 8.99
CA ARG A 224 -37.01 0.94 7.59
C ARG A 224 -35.59 1.48 7.43
N TYR A 225 -35.27 2.57 8.13
CA TYR A 225 -33.92 3.12 8.12
C TYR A 225 -32.90 2.13 8.67
N GLN A 226 -33.23 1.45 9.77
CA GLN A 226 -32.36 0.44 10.36
C GLN A 226 -32.13 -0.75 9.40
N PHE A 227 -33.19 -1.25 8.76
CA PHE A 227 -33.10 -2.31 7.76
C PHE A 227 -32.24 -1.92 6.56
N GLU A 228 -32.39 -0.69 6.07
CA GLU A 228 -31.61 -0.15 4.97
C GLU A 228 -30.12 -0.01 5.32
N VAL A 229 -29.82 0.46 6.54
CA VAL A 229 -28.46 0.52 7.07
C VAL A 229 -27.83 -0.87 7.16
N ASP A 230 -28.57 -1.86 7.63
CA ASP A 230 -28.06 -3.23 7.76
C ASP A 230 -27.86 -3.89 6.38
N ARG A 231 -28.75 -3.61 5.42
CA ARG A 231 -28.59 -4.00 4.00
C ARG A 231 -27.32 -3.41 3.40
N ILE A 232 -27.06 -2.12 3.63
CA ILE A 232 -25.87 -1.44 3.13
C ILE A 232 -24.60 -1.99 3.79
N LYS A 233 -24.60 -2.21 5.11
CA LYS A 233 -23.47 -2.83 5.82
C LYS A 233 -23.15 -4.22 5.27
N GLU A 234 -24.18 -5.01 4.97
CA GLU A 234 -23.99 -6.35 4.40
C GLU A 234 -23.46 -6.31 2.97
N ALA A 235 -23.98 -5.41 2.13
CA ALA A 235 -23.46 -5.20 0.78
C ALA A 235 -21.99 -4.74 0.80
N VAL A 236 -21.60 -3.90 1.76
CA VAL A 236 -20.21 -3.47 1.95
C VAL A 236 -19.33 -4.62 2.43
N ARG A 237 -19.80 -5.45 3.38
CA ARG A 237 -19.09 -6.67 3.79
C ARG A 237 -18.90 -7.64 2.63
N ALA A 238 -19.93 -7.90 1.85
CA ALA A 238 -19.88 -8.77 0.67
C ALA A 238 -18.91 -8.23 -0.40
N LYS A 239 -18.93 -6.92 -0.67
CA LYS A 239 -17.97 -6.28 -1.59
C LYS A 239 -16.53 -6.36 -1.07
N ASN A 240 -16.31 -6.19 0.24
CA ASN A 240 -14.99 -6.32 0.84
C ASN A 240 -14.48 -7.77 0.82
N LEU A 241 -15.38 -8.75 0.96
CA LEU A 241 -15.07 -10.17 0.83
C LEU A 241 -14.73 -10.54 -0.61
N ALA A 242 -15.47 -10.01 -1.59
CA ALA A 242 -15.19 -10.21 -3.02
C ALA A 242 -13.87 -9.54 -3.47
N ARG A 243 -13.44 -8.46 -2.80
CA ARG A 243 -12.12 -7.84 -3.02
C ARG A 243 -10.96 -8.62 -2.39
N ARG A 244 -11.23 -9.51 -1.43
CA ARG A 244 -10.25 -10.52 -1.00
C ARG A 244 -10.25 -11.62 -2.07
N GLY A 245 -9.32 -11.53 -3.02
CA GLY A 245 -9.08 -12.60 -4.00
C GLY A 245 -8.72 -13.94 -3.32
N PRO A 246 -8.49 -15.03 -4.10
CA PRO A 246 -8.32 -16.40 -3.60
C PRO A 246 -7.09 -16.68 -2.70
N GLN A 247 -6.43 -15.65 -2.16
CA GLN A 247 -5.16 -15.76 -1.44
C GLN A 247 -5.30 -15.76 0.09
N ALA A 248 -6.51 -15.90 0.64
CA ALA A 248 -6.72 -16.00 2.09
C ALA A 248 -6.68 -17.45 2.63
N GLN A 249 -5.93 -18.34 1.98
CA GLN A 249 -5.55 -19.65 2.52
C GLN A 249 -4.03 -19.73 2.65
N ILE A 250 -3.45 -18.91 3.52
CA ILE A 250 -2.20 -19.26 4.18
C ILE A 250 -2.53 -19.28 5.66
N ALA A 251 -2.84 -20.48 6.14
CA ALA A 251 -2.96 -20.75 7.57
C ALA A 251 -1.69 -20.29 8.28
N LYS A 252 -1.87 -19.61 9.42
CA LYS A 252 -0.77 -19.26 10.33
C LYS A 252 -0.08 -20.57 10.75
N PRO A 253 1.26 -20.70 10.64
CA PRO A 253 1.92 -21.85 11.23
C PRO A 253 1.78 -21.75 12.76
N ILE A 254 1.26 -22.83 13.33
CA ILE A 254 1.18 -23.10 14.75
C ILE A 254 2.59 -23.02 15.32
N ARG A 255 2.79 -22.13 16.30
CA ARG A 255 4.00 -22.07 17.11
C ARG A 255 4.03 -23.30 18.02
N ALA A 256 4.75 -24.35 17.61
CA ALA A 256 5.22 -25.39 18.51
C ALA A 256 6.69 -25.11 18.83
N GLY A 257 7.00 -24.99 20.12
CA GLY A 257 8.35 -24.77 20.60
C GLY A 257 9.20 -26.04 20.62
N GLY A 258 10.50 -25.82 20.85
CA GLY A 258 11.41 -26.79 21.45
C GLY A 258 12.18 -27.69 20.48
N GLY A 259 13.51 -27.59 20.51
CA GLY A 259 14.40 -28.63 20.01
C GLY A 259 15.67 -28.13 19.32
N HIS A 260 16.68 -27.81 20.11
CA HIS A 260 18.08 -27.84 19.69
C HIS A 260 18.45 -29.26 19.22
N LEU A 261 19.15 -29.41 18.09
CA LEU A 261 20.30 -30.32 17.91
C LEU A 261 20.94 -30.17 16.51
N VAL A 262 22.20 -30.57 16.47
CA VAL A 262 23.33 -30.16 15.61
C VAL A 262 23.54 -31.06 14.38
N SER A 263 24.31 -30.54 13.41
CA SER A 263 24.96 -31.20 12.25
C SER A 263 24.05 -31.48 11.05
N GLY A 264 24.43 -31.34 9.78
CA GLY A 264 25.69 -31.10 9.09
C GLY A 264 25.45 -31.46 7.60
N GLY A 265 26.20 -30.87 6.66
CA GLY A 265 26.29 -31.35 5.27
C GLY A 265 25.53 -30.53 4.21
N ALA A 266 26.30 -29.84 3.37
CA ALA A 266 25.97 -29.55 1.96
C ALA A 266 26.70 -30.61 1.08
N PRO A 267 26.55 -30.68 -0.26
CA PRO A 267 25.74 -29.86 -1.17
C PRO A 267 24.91 -30.66 -2.21
N GLY A 268 23.94 -30.01 -2.86
CA GLY A 268 23.19 -30.59 -3.98
C GLY A 268 22.78 -29.53 -5.00
N VAL A 269 23.45 -29.56 -6.16
CA VAL A 269 23.24 -28.70 -7.33
C VAL A 269 21.86 -28.99 -7.94
N VAL A 270 21.01 -27.98 -8.05
CA VAL A 270 19.72 -28.08 -8.79
C VAL A 270 19.74 -27.09 -9.96
N ARG A 271 19.74 -27.64 -11.18
CA ARG A 271 19.55 -26.91 -12.44
C ARG A 271 18.15 -26.28 -12.50
N PRO A 272 17.98 -25.08 -13.07
CA PRO A 272 16.65 -24.56 -13.38
C PRO A 272 16.12 -25.14 -14.71
N ALA A 273 14.84 -25.50 -14.72
CA ALA A 273 14.08 -25.97 -15.89
C ALA A 273 13.70 -24.79 -16.83
N PRO A 274 13.47 -25.03 -18.13
CA PRO A 274 13.12 -23.98 -19.09
C PRO A 274 11.65 -23.53 -18.97
N ALA A 275 11.43 -22.21 -19.06
CA ALA A 275 10.13 -21.57 -19.03
C ALA A 275 9.28 -21.91 -20.25
N GLN A 276 8.00 -22.23 -20.04
CA GLN A 276 7.01 -22.47 -21.09
C GLN A 276 6.41 -21.14 -21.59
N ASP A 277 6.31 -21.03 -22.91
CA ASP A 277 5.70 -19.94 -23.67
C ASP A 277 4.23 -19.69 -23.31
N ILE A 278 3.92 -18.49 -22.82
CA ILE A 278 2.54 -17.99 -22.70
C ILE A 278 2.21 -17.19 -23.96
N LYS A 279 1.52 -17.85 -24.91
CA LYS A 279 0.85 -17.21 -26.05
C LYS A 279 -0.09 -16.11 -25.57
N ARG A 280 0.22 -14.85 -25.89
CA ARG A 280 -0.73 -13.72 -25.79
C ARG A 280 -1.82 -13.89 -26.86
N LYS A 281 -3.08 -14.03 -26.44
CA LYS A 281 -4.24 -13.81 -27.31
C LYS A 281 -4.39 -12.31 -27.55
N SER A 282 -4.18 -11.91 -28.80
CA SER A 282 -4.58 -10.63 -29.36
C SER A 282 -6.10 -10.52 -29.40
N ILE A 283 -6.67 -9.52 -28.71
CA ILE A 283 -8.05 -9.07 -28.88
C ILE A 283 -8.00 -7.97 -29.96
N ILE A 284 -8.54 -8.29 -31.13
CA ILE A 284 -8.82 -7.31 -32.19
C ILE A 284 -10.12 -6.61 -31.82
N VAL A 285 -10.07 -5.28 -31.68
CA VAL A 285 -11.24 -4.41 -31.66
C VAL A 285 -11.37 -3.78 -33.04
N GLY A 286 -12.41 -4.14 -33.76
CA GLY A 286 -13.01 -3.44 -34.90
C GLY A 286 -14.46 -3.92 -34.95
N GLY A 287 -15.51 -3.12 -35.07
CA GLY A 287 -15.63 -1.80 -35.67
C GLY A 287 -16.64 -1.92 -36.81
N ARG A 288 -17.85 -1.40 -36.59
CA ARG A 288 -18.92 -1.02 -37.56
C ARG A 288 -19.53 -2.10 -38.46
N ASP A 289 -20.87 -2.07 -38.49
CA ASP A 289 -21.75 -1.93 -39.68
C ASP A 289 -23.18 -2.21 -39.17
N GLU A 290 -24.08 -1.23 -39.03
CA GLU A 290 -24.99 -0.70 -40.07
C GLU A 290 -25.70 -1.80 -40.89
N SER A 291 -26.90 -2.20 -40.43
CA SER A 291 -28.14 -2.38 -41.22
C SER A 291 -29.30 -2.67 -40.27
#